data_AF-A0A7X4WA17-F1
#
_entry.id   AF-A0A7X4WA17-F1
#
_cell.length_a   1.000
_cell.length_b   1.000
_cell.length_c   1.000
_cell.angle_alpha   90.00
_cell.angle_beta   90.00
_cell.angle_gamma   90.00
#
_symmetry.space_group_name_H-M   'P 1'
#
loop_
_entity.id
_entity.type
_entity.pdbx_description
1 polymer ?
#
loop_
_entity_poly.entity_id
_entity_poly.type
_entity_poly.pdbx_seq_one_letter_code
_entity_poly.pdbx_strand_id
1 'polypeptide(L)'
;MRKHAEPISLYVSLKERQLLIWIWLLFGLYAVFIAGLTLMPAAEKGSLADLDSYGISGLDTLLHVLTYMLFAMLALCVSQQYRFYLTLLIGLMIFASLLEIFQGILDLGRESSFSDAVANLSGVMLGGLLSWYLERHAAIKSGRRR
;
A
#
# COMPACT_ATOMS: atom_id res chain seq x y z
N MET A 1 9.79 40.80 -25.47
CA MET A 1 8.88 41.09 -24.35
C MET A 1 8.73 39.84 -23.48
N ARG A 2 9.51 39.71 -22.41
CA ARG A 2 9.39 38.62 -21.43
C ARG A 2 8.17 38.89 -20.55
N LYS A 3 7.12 38.06 -20.66
CA LYS A 3 5.96 38.12 -19.76
C LYS A 3 6.37 37.55 -18.40
N HIS A 4 6.20 38.34 -17.35
CA HIS A 4 6.39 38.04 -15.93
C HIS A 4 5.46 36.92 -15.40
N ALA A 5 5.54 35.71 -15.93
CA ALA A 5 4.72 34.56 -15.49
C ALA A 5 5.36 33.73 -14.34
N GLU A 6 6.46 34.19 -13.75
CA GLU A 6 7.32 33.35 -12.90
C GLU A 6 6.86 33.09 -11.44
N PRO A 7 6.10 33.95 -10.73
CA PRO A 7 5.81 33.67 -9.31
C PRO A 7 4.76 32.58 -9.10
N ILE A 8 3.80 32.44 -10.02
CA ILE A 8 2.68 31.49 -9.88
C ILE A 8 3.13 30.06 -10.21
N SER A 9 3.92 29.88 -11.26
CA SER A 9 4.43 28.56 -11.66
C SER A 9 5.38 27.98 -10.61
N LEU A 10 6.26 28.81 -10.04
CA LEU A 10 7.14 28.42 -8.94
C LEU A 10 6.33 27.97 -7.71
N TYR A 11 5.29 28.72 -7.34
CA TYR A 11 4.42 28.39 -6.20
C TYR A 11 3.68 27.05 -6.38
N VAL A 12 3.14 26.79 -7.57
CA VAL A 12 2.47 25.51 -7.89
C VAL A 12 3.46 24.35 -7.81
N SER A 13 4.65 24.51 -8.39
CA SER A 13 5.70 23.47 -8.35
C SER A 13 6.16 23.16 -6.92
N LEU A 14 6.31 24.17 -6.07
CA LEU A 14 6.65 23.99 -4.66
C LEU A 14 5.54 23.22 -3.91
N LYS A 15 4.26 23.53 -4.17
CA LYS A 15 3.13 22.79 -3.60
C LYS A 15 3.07 21.34 -4.06
N GLU A 16 3.29 21.07 -5.34
CA GLU A 16 3.34 19.71 -5.88
C GLU A 16 4.46 18.90 -5.23
N ARG A 17 5.66 19.49 -5.12
CA ARG A 17 6.79 18.85 -4.44
C ARG A 17 6.50 18.61 -2.97
N GLN A 18 5.90 19.57 -2.28
CA GLN A 18 5.53 19.43 -0.87
C GLN A 18 4.48 18.32 -0.67
N LEU A 19 3.47 18.25 -1.54
CA LEU A 19 2.45 17.21 -1.49
C LEU A 19 3.08 15.83 -1.69
N LEU A 20 3.98 15.67 -2.66
CA LEU A 20 4.69 14.42 -2.87
C LEU A 20 5.51 13.99 -1.65
N ILE A 21 6.18 14.93 -0.96
CA ILE A 21 6.89 14.63 0.29
C ILE A 21 5.92 14.07 1.34
N TRP A 22 4.74 14.66 1.51
CA TRP A 22 3.74 14.17 2.46
C TRP A 22 3.19 12.79 2.08
N ILE A 23 2.98 12.51 0.80
CA ILE A 23 2.53 11.19 0.35
C ILE A 23 3.64 10.15 0.58
N TRP A 24 4.91 10.50 0.34
CA TRP A 24 6.05 9.64 0.68
C TRP A 24 6.16 9.35 2.17
N LEU A 25 5.96 10.37 3.01
CA LEU A 25 5.91 10.19 4.47
C LEU A 25 4.75 9.26 4.86
N LEU A 26 3.56 9.45 4.29
CA LEU A 26 2.42 8.58 4.52
C LEU A 26 2.71 7.13 4.07
N PHE A 27 3.33 6.95 2.90
CA PHE A 27 3.75 5.64 2.39
C PHE A 27 4.71 4.93 3.34
N GLY A 28 5.74 5.65 3.82
CA GLY A 28 6.69 5.10 4.80
C GLY A 28 6.04 4.79 6.15
N LEU A 29 5.20 5.68 6.66
CA LEU A 29 4.47 5.46 7.91
C LEU A 29 3.53 4.26 7.81
N TYR A 30 2.87 4.08 6.67
CA TYR A 30 1.99 2.94 6.42
C TYR A 30 2.78 1.63 6.38
N ALA A 31 3.98 1.63 5.77
CA ALA A 31 4.89 0.48 5.80
C ALA A 31 5.28 0.08 7.23
N VAL A 32 5.68 1.07 8.04
CA VAL A 32 6.05 0.85 9.45
C VAL A 32 4.86 0.38 10.26
N PHE A 33 3.68 0.93 10.02
CA PHE A 33 2.44 0.53 10.68
C PHE A 33 2.10 -0.94 10.39
N ILE A 34 2.14 -1.36 9.12
CA ILE A 34 1.89 -2.76 8.75
C ILE A 34 2.94 -3.67 9.38
N ALA A 35 4.23 -3.36 9.23
CA ALA A 35 5.30 -4.16 9.84
C ALA A 35 5.12 -4.28 11.37
N GLY A 36 4.77 -3.18 12.04
CA GLY A 36 4.50 -3.16 13.47
C GLY A 36 3.33 -4.06 13.85
N LEU A 37 2.20 -3.96 13.15
CA LEU A 37 1.03 -4.81 13.41
C LEU A 37 1.30 -6.29 13.13
N THR A 38 1.99 -6.59 12.03
CA THR A 38 2.29 -7.96 11.61
C THR A 38 3.29 -8.64 12.55
N LEU A 39 4.26 -7.90 13.07
CA LEU A 39 5.28 -8.40 14.00
C LEU A 39 4.90 -8.23 15.48
N MET A 40 3.68 -7.81 15.78
CA MET A 40 3.19 -7.85 17.16
C MET A 40 2.95 -9.29 17.61
N PRO A 41 3.17 -9.60 18.90
CA PRO A 41 2.83 -10.90 19.46
C PRO A 41 1.37 -11.30 19.20
N ALA A 42 1.11 -12.60 19.22
CA ALA A 42 -0.24 -13.15 19.11
C ALA A 42 -1.23 -12.42 20.04
N ALA A 43 -2.41 -12.09 19.50
CA ALA A 43 -3.45 -11.43 20.26
C ALA A 43 -3.90 -12.30 21.44
N GLU A 44 -4.01 -11.70 22.62
CA GLU A 44 -4.67 -12.36 23.75
C GLU A 44 -6.15 -12.58 23.43
N LYS A 45 -6.71 -13.72 23.86
CA LYS A 45 -8.13 -14.05 23.64
C LYS A 45 -9.03 -12.96 24.22
N GLY A 46 -9.98 -12.49 23.41
CA GLY A 46 -10.91 -11.42 23.78
C GLY A 46 -10.34 -10.00 23.71
N SER A 47 -9.10 -9.82 23.24
CA SER A 47 -8.57 -8.50 22.91
C SER A 47 -9.13 -7.98 21.58
N LEU A 48 -9.01 -6.68 21.31
CA LEU A 48 -9.43 -6.09 20.03
C LEU A 48 -8.68 -6.68 18.80
N ALA A 49 -7.53 -7.31 19.03
CA ALA A 49 -6.74 -7.94 17.99
C ALA A 49 -7.11 -9.42 17.77
N ASP A 50 -7.99 -9.99 18.61
CA ASP A 50 -8.54 -11.34 18.44
C ASP A 50 -9.69 -11.29 17.43
N LEU A 51 -9.33 -11.33 16.14
CA LEU A 51 -10.29 -11.19 15.04
C LEU A 51 -11.34 -12.30 15.00
N ASP A 52 -11.01 -13.49 15.52
CA ASP A 52 -11.94 -14.62 15.61
C ASP A 52 -13.09 -14.33 16.59
N SER A 53 -12.85 -13.52 17.63
CA SER A 53 -13.86 -13.15 18.62
C SER A 53 -15.04 -12.36 18.04
N TYR A 54 -14.87 -11.74 16.86
CA TYR A 54 -15.93 -10.99 16.18
C TYR A 54 -16.94 -11.89 15.46
N GLY A 55 -16.66 -13.19 15.31
CA GLY A 55 -17.56 -14.15 14.66
C GLY A 55 -17.73 -13.93 13.15
N ILE A 56 -16.87 -13.12 12.52
CA ILE A 56 -16.87 -12.88 11.08
C ILE A 56 -15.86 -13.84 10.44
N SER A 57 -16.38 -14.84 9.72
CA SER A 57 -15.54 -15.81 9.01
C SER A 57 -14.66 -15.13 7.96
N GLY A 58 -13.36 -15.41 7.98
CA GLY A 58 -12.38 -14.89 7.03
C GLY A 58 -12.04 -13.40 7.20
N LEU A 59 -12.40 -12.79 8.33
CA LEU A 59 -12.11 -11.37 8.61
C LEU A 59 -10.61 -11.07 8.51
N ASP A 60 -9.77 -11.91 9.12
CA ASP A 60 -8.32 -11.78 9.08
C ASP A 60 -7.77 -11.77 7.65
N THR A 61 -8.12 -12.79 6.85
CA THR A 61 -7.76 -12.87 5.43
C THR A 61 -8.24 -11.64 4.64
N LEU A 62 -9.44 -11.14 4.91
CA LEU A 62 -9.96 -9.94 4.27
C LEU A 62 -9.13 -8.69 4.64
N LEU A 63 -8.74 -8.54 5.91
CA LEU A 63 -7.87 -7.45 6.35
C LEU A 63 -6.50 -7.51 5.66
N HIS A 64 -5.92 -8.70 5.48
CA HIS A 64 -4.69 -8.88 4.73
C HIS A 64 -4.82 -8.38 3.29
N VAL A 65 -5.88 -8.81 2.58
CA VAL A 65 -6.15 -8.37 1.21
C VAL A 65 -6.33 -6.85 1.13
N LEU A 66 -7.18 -6.28 2.00
CA LEU A 66 -7.49 -4.84 1.96
C LEU A 66 -6.27 -3.98 2.32
N THR A 67 -5.48 -4.39 3.30
CA THR A 67 -4.27 -3.70 3.73
C THR A 67 -3.28 -3.57 2.56
N TYR A 68 -2.98 -4.68 1.88
CA TYR A 68 -2.03 -4.65 0.77
C TYR A 68 -2.61 -4.05 -0.51
N MET A 69 -3.93 -4.11 -0.72
CA MET A 69 -4.62 -3.37 -1.79
C MET A 69 -4.47 -1.85 -1.60
N LEU A 70 -4.71 -1.34 -0.40
CA LEU A 70 -4.50 0.07 -0.07
C LEU A 70 -3.03 0.47 -0.20
N PHE A 71 -2.11 -0.40 0.21
CA PHE A 71 -0.68 -0.13 0.08
C PHE A 71 -0.26 0.02 -1.39
N ALA A 72 -0.76 -0.86 -2.26
CA ALA A 72 -0.53 -0.76 -3.71
C ALA A 72 -1.13 0.53 -4.30
N MET A 73 -2.31 0.96 -3.86
CA MET A 73 -2.86 2.25 -4.30
C MET A 73 -2.02 3.44 -3.82
N LEU A 74 -1.50 3.39 -2.60
CA LEU A 74 -0.59 4.43 -2.09
C LEU A 74 0.74 4.45 -2.86
N ALA A 75 1.22 3.29 -3.31
CA ALA A 75 2.36 3.18 -4.20
C ALA A 75 2.13 3.90 -5.54
N LEU A 76 0.89 3.89 -6.06
CA LEU A 76 0.54 4.67 -7.25
C LEU A 76 0.68 6.17 -6.98
N CYS A 77 0.20 6.66 -5.83
CA CYS A 77 0.25 8.07 -5.47
C CYS A 77 1.67 8.63 -5.32
N VAL A 78 2.64 7.82 -4.89
CA VAL A 78 4.06 8.22 -4.82
C VAL A 78 4.79 8.06 -6.16
N SER A 79 4.19 7.34 -7.11
CA SER A 79 4.83 7.01 -8.38
C SER A 79 4.63 8.09 -9.42
N GLN A 80 5.74 8.66 -9.90
CA GLN A 80 5.72 9.61 -11.02
C GLN A 80 5.77 8.92 -12.39
N GLN A 81 6.13 7.63 -12.42
CA GLN A 81 6.30 6.86 -13.64
C GLN A 81 5.75 5.45 -13.45
N TYR A 82 5.07 4.91 -14.47
CA TYR A 82 4.50 3.57 -14.43
C TYR A 82 5.55 2.46 -14.17
N ARG A 83 6.78 2.62 -14.70
CA ARG A 83 7.87 1.67 -14.42
C ARG A 83 8.28 1.66 -12.95
N PHE A 84 8.30 2.83 -12.32
CA PHE A 84 8.59 2.94 -10.89
C PHE A 84 7.46 2.34 -10.05
N TYR A 85 6.21 2.55 -10.45
CA TYR A 85 5.05 1.92 -9.83
C TYR A 85 5.13 0.38 -9.85
N LEU A 86 5.45 -0.22 -11.01
CA LEU A 86 5.65 -1.67 -11.10
C LEU A 86 6.78 -2.16 -10.19
N THR A 87 7.85 -1.38 -10.07
CA THR A 87 8.96 -1.69 -9.15
C THR A 87 8.49 -1.68 -7.69
N LEU A 88 7.66 -0.70 -7.31
CA LEU A 88 7.06 -0.66 -5.97
C LEU A 88 6.12 -1.84 -5.72
N LEU A 89 5.30 -2.26 -6.70
CA LEU A 89 4.44 -3.45 -6.53
C LEU A 89 5.27 -4.71 -6.27
N ILE A 90 6.37 -4.90 -6.99
CA ILE A 90 7.32 -6.00 -6.73
C ILE A 90 7.92 -5.86 -5.33
N GLY A 91 8.34 -4.66 -4.95
CA GLY A 91 8.84 -4.36 -3.61
C GLY A 91 7.82 -4.69 -2.52
N LEU A 92 6.54 -4.39 -2.72
CA LEU A 92 5.46 -4.72 -1.79
C LEU A 92 5.22 -6.21 -1.66
N MET A 93 5.30 -6.97 -2.76
CA MET A 93 5.21 -8.44 -2.70
C MET A 93 6.38 -9.04 -1.90
N ILE A 94 7.60 -8.56 -2.14
CA ILE A 94 8.79 -8.98 -1.37
C ILE A 94 8.63 -8.60 0.10
N PHE A 95 8.22 -7.36 0.39
CA PHE A 95 7.99 -6.88 1.74
C PHE A 95 6.96 -7.74 2.49
N ALA A 96 5.83 -8.07 1.84
CA ALA A 96 4.82 -8.95 2.41
C ALA A 96 5.37 -10.34 2.75
N SER A 97 6.09 -10.95 1.80
CA SER A 97 6.68 -12.28 2.00
C SER A 97 7.76 -12.28 3.09
N LEU A 98 8.55 -11.21 3.21
CA LEU A 98 9.55 -11.09 4.27
C LEU A 98 8.92 -10.98 5.65
N LEU A 99 7.83 -10.22 5.79
CA LEU A 99 7.12 -10.12 7.06
C LEU A 99 6.56 -11.48 7.50
N GLU A 100 6.00 -12.25 6.57
CA GLU A 100 5.52 -13.61 6.83
C GLU A 100 6.64 -14.54 7.33
N ILE A 101 7.81 -14.49 6.67
CA ILE A 101 8.99 -15.24 7.08
C ILE A 101 9.45 -14.81 8.48
N PHE A 102 9.45 -13.51 8.76
CA PHE A 102 9.83 -12.99 10.07
C PHE A 102 8.86 -13.38 11.18
N GLN A 103 7.56 -13.47 10.90
CA GLN A 103 6.59 -14.00 11.87
C GLN A 103 6.94 -15.44 12.27
N GLY A 104 7.28 -16.28 11.29
CA GLY A 104 7.71 -17.66 11.55
C GLY A 104 9.06 -17.79 12.27
N ILE A 105 9.99 -16.86 12.07
CA ILE A 105 11.32 -16.89 12.71
C ILE A 105 11.31 -16.33 14.13
N LEU A 106 10.53 -15.29 14.38
CA LEU A 106 10.55 -14.56 15.65
C LEU A 106 9.74 -15.23 16.78
N ASP A 107 9.10 -16.36 16.49
CA ASP A 107 8.34 -17.18 17.46
C ASP A 107 7.38 -16.35 18.32
N LEU A 108 6.65 -15.44 17.66
CA LEU A 108 5.77 -14.43 18.28
C LEU A 108 4.45 -15.02 18.81
N GLY A 109 4.39 -16.34 19.04
CA GLY A 109 3.15 -17.07 19.30
C GLY A 109 2.24 -17.22 18.08
N ARG A 110 2.75 -16.90 16.89
CA ARG A 110 2.09 -17.08 15.58
C ARG A 110 3.02 -17.85 14.67
N GLU A 111 2.51 -18.88 14.00
CA GLU A 111 3.24 -19.55 12.93
C GLU A 111 3.09 -18.76 11.62
N SER A 112 4.10 -18.88 10.75
CA SER A 112 3.98 -18.46 9.37
C SER A 112 2.83 -19.22 8.69
N SER A 113 1.92 -18.47 8.05
CA SER A 113 0.74 -18.96 7.35
C SER A 113 0.89 -18.75 5.85
N PHE A 114 0.83 -19.86 5.11
CA PHE A 114 0.72 -19.79 3.65
C PHE A 114 -0.54 -19.07 3.19
N SER A 115 -1.63 -19.14 3.97
CA SER A 115 -2.89 -18.47 3.65
C SER A 115 -2.72 -16.95 3.68
N ASP A 116 -2.02 -16.43 4.69
CA ASP A 116 -1.81 -15.00 4.92
C ASP A 116 -0.87 -14.44 3.85
N ALA A 117 0.18 -15.20 3.49
CA ALA A 117 1.03 -14.90 2.34
C ALA A 117 0.22 -14.73 1.05
N VAL A 118 -0.68 -15.67 0.75
CA VAL A 118 -1.54 -15.61 -0.44
C VAL A 118 -2.50 -14.42 -0.38
N ALA A 119 -3.08 -14.14 0.79
CA ALA A 119 -3.97 -12.99 1.00
C ALA A 119 -3.23 -11.66 0.75
N ASN A 120 -2.01 -11.51 1.29
CA ASN A 120 -1.18 -10.32 1.10
C ASN A 120 -0.85 -10.09 -0.38
N LEU A 121 -0.39 -11.14 -1.07
CA LEU A 121 -0.08 -11.08 -2.50
C LEU A 121 -1.33 -10.76 -3.34
N SER A 122 -2.48 -11.35 -3.00
CA SER A 122 -3.75 -11.07 -3.64
C SER A 122 -4.16 -9.60 -3.46
N GLY A 123 -3.94 -9.03 -2.28
CA GLY A 123 -4.13 -7.61 -2.01
C GLY A 123 -3.30 -6.73 -2.95
N VAL A 124 -2.00 -7.00 -3.08
CA VAL A 124 -1.12 -6.25 -4.00
C VAL A 124 -1.60 -6.36 -5.45
N MET A 125 -1.98 -7.56 -5.90
CA MET A 125 -2.48 -7.78 -7.26
C MET A 125 -3.80 -7.03 -7.53
N LEU A 126 -4.75 -7.10 -6.61
CA LEU A 126 -6.03 -6.39 -6.72
C LEU A 126 -5.84 -4.87 -6.70
N GLY A 127 -4.95 -4.35 -5.85
CA GLY A 127 -4.62 -2.92 -5.83
C GLY A 127 -3.92 -2.48 -7.11
N GLY A 128 -3.06 -3.33 -7.67
CA GLY A 128 -2.46 -3.18 -9.00
C GLY A 128 -3.52 -3.06 -10.11
N LEU A 129 -4.46 -4.00 -10.14
CA LEU A 129 -5.54 -4.04 -11.13
C LEU A 129 -6.47 -2.82 -11.01
N LEU A 130 -6.85 -2.46 -9.79
CA LEU A 130 -7.69 -1.30 -9.51
C LEU A 130 -6.99 0.00 -9.94
N SER A 131 -5.70 0.15 -9.63
CA SER A 131 -4.89 1.28 -10.07
C SER A 131 -4.86 1.41 -11.60
N TRP A 132 -4.62 0.30 -12.31
CA TRP A 132 -4.68 0.26 -13.77
C TRP A 132 -6.04 0.66 -14.32
N TYR A 133 -7.13 0.16 -13.72
CA TYR A 133 -8.49 0.50 -14.10
C TYR A 133 -8.76 2.01 -13.94
N LEU A 134 -8.37 2.59 -12.80
CA LEU A 134 -8.55 4.02 -12.50
C LEU A 134 -7.76 4.90 -13.47
N GLU A 135 -6.49 4.57 -13.74
CA GLU A 135 -5.66 5.31 -14.70
C GLU A 135 -6.27 5.28 -16.11
N ARG A 136 -6.77 4.11 -16.55
CA ARG A 136 -7.40 3.95 -17.86
C ARG A 136 -8.67 4.79 -17.99
N HIS A 137 -9.52 4.81 -16.97
CA HIS A 137 -10.74 5.61 -16.96
C HIS A 137 -10.44 7.11 -16.89
N ALA A 138 -9.43 7.52 -16.13
CA ALA A 138 -8.96 8.91 -16.10
C ALA A 138 -8.44 9.37 -17.47
N ALA A 139 -7.69 8.50 -18.17
CA ALA A 139 -7.19 8.79 -19.51
C ALA A 139 -8.32 8.99 -20.52
N ILE A 140 -9.34 8.11 -20.52
CA ILE A 140 -10.52 8.22 -21.40
C ILE A 140 -11.27 9.53 -21.17
N LYS A 141 -11.51 9.91 -19.91
CA LYS A 141 -12.21 11.16 -19.57
C LYS A 141 -11.43 12.41 -19.98
N SER A 142 -10.09 12.36 -19.94
CA SER A 142 -9.22 13.48 -20.28
C SER A 142 -9.01 13.72 -21.78
N GLY A 143 -9.57 12.87 -22.66
CA GLY A 143 -9.39 12.98 -24.12
C GLY A 143 -7.96 12.72 -24.59
N ARG A 144 -7.02 12.41 -23.69
CA ARG A 144 -5.64 11.98 -24.02
C ARG A 144 -5.67 10.56 -24.57
N ARG A 145 -6.02 10.41 -25.85
CA ARG A 145 -5.50 9.27 -26.63
C ARG A 145 -4.00 9.50 -26.79
N ARG A 146 -3.20 8.55 -26.29
CA ARG A 146 -1.78 8.45 -26.64
C ARG A 146 -1.63 8.25 -28.14
#